data_AF-A0A844EJN4-F1
#
_entry.id   AF-A0A844EJN4-F1
#
_cell.length_a   1.000
_cell.length_b   1.000
_cell.length_c   1.000
_cell.angle_alpha   90.00
_cell.angle_beta   90.00
_cell.angle_gamma   90.00
#
_symmetry.space_group_name_H-M   'P 1'
#
loop_
_entity.id
_entity.type
_entity.pdbx_description
1 polymer ?
#
loop_
_entity_poly.entity_id
_entity_poly.type
_entity_poly.pdbx_seq_one_letter_code
_entity_poly.pdbx_strand_id
1 'polypeptide(L)'
;MDLLTQKIERYYERLNKHRIKHQAFFADLLELIRNCEEAWGSVQDAPKDSQEMWLIRQCVENEPKLAFQERLMPDLPKVTVNQIRRQIPHLYEMGFDYLEISRILEIRPKYAYITVFNYRKARELA
;
A
#
# COMPACT_ATOMS: atom_id res chain seq x y z
N MET A 1 -7.73 -21.58 -11.64
CA MET A 1 -7.30 -20.19 -11.39
C MET A 1 -5.78 -20.17 -11.32
N ASP A 2 -5.13 -19.42 -12.21
CA ASP A 2 -3.67 -19.31 -12.24
C ASP A 2 -3.12 -18.64 -10.97
N LEU A 3 -1.91 -19.02 -10.55
CA LEU A 3 -1.28 -18.51 -9.33
C LEU A 3 -1.03 -16.99 -9.41
N LEU A 4 -0.77 -16.45 -10.60
CA LEU A 4 -0.57 -15.01 -10.78
C LEU A 4 -1.88 -14.25 -10.63
N THR A 5 -2.98 -14.75 -11.21
CA THR A 5 -4.32 -14.18 -11.05
C THR A 5 -4.71 -14.09 -9.58
N GLN A 6 -4.46 -15.15 -8.79
CA GLN A 6 -4.73 -15.13 -7.35
C GLN A 6 -3.92 -14.07 -6.60
N LYS A 7 -2.68 -13.80 -7.01
CA LYS A 7 -1.85 -12.73 -6.41
C LYS A 7 -2.40 -11.35 -6.74
N ILE A 8 -2.85 -11.13 -7.98
CA ILE A 8 -3.48 -9.87 -8.41
C ILE A 8 -4.78 -9.64 -7.64
N GLU A 9 -5.63 -10.66 -7.50
CA GLU A 9 -6.88 -10.56 -6.73
C GLU A 9 -6.61 -10.22 -5.26
N ARG A 10 -5.64 -10.88 -4.62
CA ARG A 10 -5.23 -10.55 -3.24
C ARG A 10 -4.71 -9.14 -3.10
N TYR A 11 -3.97 -8.64 -4.10
CA TYR A 11 -3.51 -7.25 -4.13
C TYR A 11 -4.69 -6.28 -4.11
N TYR A 12 -5.67 -6.45 -5.00
CA TYR A 12 -6.86 -5.60 -5.03
C TYR A 12 -7.73 -5.74 -3.78
N GLU A 13 -7.88 -6.95 -3.24
CA GLU A 13 -8.62 -7.17 -2.00
C GLU A 13 -7.99 -6.40 -0.83
N ARG A 14 -6.65 -6.43 -0.71
CA ARG A 14 -5.93 -5.65 0.32
C ARG A 14 -6.12 -4.14 0.11
N LEU A 15 -6.04 -3.64 -1.12
CA LEU A 15 -6.30 -2.24 -1.43
C LEU A 15 -7.71 -1.83 -1.04
N ASN A 16 -8.72 -2.62 -1.40
CA ASN A 16 -10.11 -2.29 -1.10
C ASN A 16 -10.39 -2.34 0.41
N LYS A 17 -9.84 -3.32 1.13
CA LYS A 17 -9.93 -3.39 2.60
C LYS A 17 -9.29 -2.17 3.26
N HIS A 18 -8.11 -1.75 2.80
CA HIS A 18 -7.47 -0.55 3.32
C HIS A 18 -8.28 0.70 3.00
N ARG A 19 -8.77 0.86 1.77
CA ARG A 19 -9.63 1.98 1.37
C ARG A 19 -10.85 2.13 2.27
N ILE A 20 -11.56 1.03 2.54
CA ILE A 20 -12.75 1.03 3.42
C ILE A 20 -12.35 1.44 4.85
N LYS A 21 -11.27 0.88 5.39
CA LYS A 21 -10.77 1.24 6.74
C LYS A 21 -10.32 2.69 6.83
N HIS A 22 -9.63 3.18 5.81
CA HIS A 22 -9.12 4.54 5.73
C HIS A 22 -10.26 5.56 5.59
N GLN A 23 -11.33 5.20 4.88
CA GLN A 23 -12.55 6.00 4.81
C GLN A 23 -13.24 6.10 6.17
N ALA A 24 -13.38 4.97 6.89
CA ALA A 24 -13.94 4.96 8.24
C ALA A 24 -13.09 5.81 9.20
N PHE A 25 -11.76 5.66 9.15
CA PHE A 25 -10.82 6.47 9.93
C PHE A 25 -11.03 7.98 9.75
N PHE A 26 -11.19 8.47 8.51
CA PHE A 26 -11.43 9.89 8.29
C PHE A 26 -12.81 10.35 8.77
N ALA A 27 -13.82 9.48 8.71
CA ALA A 27 -15.14 9.79 9.26
C ALA A 27 -15.05 9.97 10.79
N ASP A 28 -14.39 9.04 11.47
CA ASP A 28 -14.17 9.08 12.93
C ASP A 28 -13.34 10.32 13.32
N LEU A 29 -12.26 10.61 12.59
CA LEU A 29 -11.43 11.78 12.84
C LEU A 29 -12.21 13.09 12.68
N LEU A 30 -13.05 13.18 11.65
CA LEU A 30 -13.87 14.36 11.40
C LEU A 30 -14.93 14.56 12.49
N GLU A 31 -15.50 13.47 13.02
CA GLU A 31 -16.41 13.53 14.17
C GLU A 31 -15.69 14.03 15.43
N LEU A 32 -14.49 13.53 15.72
CA LEU A 32 -13.68 14.00 16.85
C LEU A 32 -13.30 15.48 16.74
N ILE A 33 -12.96 15.94 15.53
CA ILE A 33 -12.69 17.36 15.24
C ILE A 33 -13.95 18.19 15.52
N ARG A 34 -15.11 17.78 15.01
CA ARG A 34 -16.38 18.49 15.26
C ARG A 34 -16.71 18.59 16.74
N ASN A 35 -16.55 17.50 17.50
CA ASN A 35 -16.79 17.51 18.94
C ASN A 35 -15.85 18.48 19.67
N CYS A 36 -14.59 18.56 19.23
CA CYS A 36 -13.62 19.52 19.75
C CYS A 36 -14.01 20.97 19.43
N GLU A 37 -14.43 21.24 18.20
CA GLU A 37 -14.90 22.56 17.76
C GLU A 37 -16.19 22.98 18.48
N GLU A 38 -17.11 22.05 18.74
CA GLU A 38 -18.33 22.33 19.51
C GLU A 38 -18.02 22.69 20.98
N ALA A 39 -17.00 22.07 21.58
CA ALA A 39 -16.58 22.36 22.95
C ALA A 39 -15.76 23.64 23.09
N TRP A 40 -14.86 23.92 22.14
CA TRP A 40 -13.84 24.96 22.28
C TRP A 40 -13.94 26.08 21.23
N GLY A 41 -14.90 26.01 20.30
CA GLY A 41 -15.05 26.93 19.16
C GLY A 41 -14.10 26.66 18.00
N SER A 42 -12.92 26.09 18.29
CA SER A 42 -11.91 25.71 17.32
C SER A 42 -10.98 24.65 17.91
N VAL A 43 -10.52 23.70 17.09
CA VAL A 43 -9.47 22.75 17.49
C VAL A 43 -8.17 23.46 17.88
N GLN A 44 -7.89 24.63 17.29
CA GLN A 44 -6.67 25.39 17.59
C GLN A 44 -6.74 26.08 18.95
N ASP A 45 -7.94 26.38 19.42
CA ASP A 45 -8.19 27.05 20.71
C ASP A 45 -8.34 26.04 21.86
N ALA A 46 -8.53 24.76 21.53
CA ALA A 46 -8.63 23.69 22.51
C ALA A 46 -7.32 23.51 23.29
N PRO A 47 -7.37 23.41 24.64
CA PRO A 47 -6.20 23.10 25.45
C PRO A 47 -5.57 21.79 24.99
N LYS A 48 -4.24 21.76 24.83
CA LYS A 48 -3.53 20.54 24.36
C LYS A 48 -3.79 19.33 25.25
N ASP A 49 -4.06 19.56 26.53
CA ASP A 49 -4.23 18.54 27.55
C ASP A 49 -5.71 18.13 27.70
N SER A 50 -6.60 18.71 26.88
CA SER A 50 -8.03 18.37 26.90
C SER A 50 -8.28 16.95 26.41
N GLN A 51 -9.43 16.41 26.82
CA GLN A 51 -9.87 15.09 26.40
C GLN A 51 -10.08 15.01 24.88
N GLU A 52 -10.65 16.06 24.27
CA GLU A 52 -10.90 16.12 22.83
C GLU A 52 -9.59 16.10 22.04
N MET A 53 -8.61 16.90 22.46
CA MET A 53 -7.29 16.93 21.84
C MET A 53 -6.54 15.61 22.03
N TRP A 54 -6.72 14.93 23.17
CA TRP A 54 -6.17 13.59 23.38
C TRP A 54 -6.80 12.56 22.43
N LEU A 55 -8.13 12.56 22.28
CA LEU A 55 -8.84 11.64 21.38
C LEU A 55 -8.41 11.84 19.92
N ILE A 56 -8.29 13.09 19.46
CA ILE A 56 -7.81 13.41 18.11
C ILE A 56 -6.39 12.85 17.90
N ARG A 57 -5.47 13.09 18.85
CA ARG A 57 -4.10 12.54 18.75
C ARG A 57 -4.09 11.02 18.71
N GLN A 58 -4.87 10.37 19.57
CA GLN A 58 -4.99 8.91 19.57
C GLN A 58 -5.55 8.38 18.26
N CYS A 59 -6.56 9.04 17.69
CA CYS A 59 -7.08 8.67 16.37
C CYS A 59 -5.96 8.75 15.33
N VAL A 60 -5.29 9.89 15.21
CA VAL A 60 -4.20 10.12 14.25
C VAL A 60 -3.04 9.12 14.41
N GLU A 61 -2.64 8.80 15.64
CA GLU A 61 -1.60 7.78 15.91
C GLU A 61 -1.99 6.39 15.38
N ASN A 62 -3.29 6.10 15.33
CA ASN A 62 -3.87 4.84 14.86
C ASN A 62 -4.29 4.89 13.37
N GLU A 63 -3.79 5.84 12.59
CA GLU A 63 -4.05 5.91 11.14
C GLU A 63 -3.76 4.56 10.47
N PRO A 64 -4.73 4.00 9.72
CA PRO A 64 -4.58 2.68 9.11
C PRO A 64 -3.52 2.71 8.01
N LYS A 65 -2.43 1.96 8.20
CA LYS A 65 -1.33 1.84 7.23
C LYS A 65 -1.55 0.69 6.26
N LEU A 66 -1.32 0.95 4.97
CA LEU A 66 -1.27 -0.08 3.95
C LEU A 66 0.15 -0.65 3.86
N ALA A 67 0.31 -1.91 4.24
CA ALA A 67 1.60 -2.60 4.19
C ALA A 67 1.58 -3.81 3.25
N PHE A 68 2.68 -3.99 2.54
CA PHE A 68 2.95 -5.19 1.73
C PHE A 68 4.23 -5.86 2.22
N GLN A 69 4.33 -7.16 2.02
CA GLN A 69 5.58 -7.86 2.29
C GLN A 69 6.62 -7.49 1.25
N GLU A 70 7.83 -7.16 1.70
CA GLU A 70 8.94 -6.77 0.83
C GLU A 70 10.09 -7.77 0.91
N ARG A 71 9.86 -8.97 0.38
CA ARG A 71 10.87 -10.04 0.47
C ARG A 71 12.09 -9.73 -0.39
N LEU A 72 13.25 -10.13 0.11
CA LEU A 72 14.51 -10.08 -0.62
C LEU A 72 14.57 -11.30 -1.55
N MET A 73 14.76 -11.09 -2.86
CA MET A 73 14.95 -12.21 -3.79
C MET A 73 16.09 -13.17 -3.40
N PRO A 74 17.23 -12.71 -2.85
CA PRO A 74 18.28 -13.61 -2.37
C PRO A 74 17.83 -14.62 -1.30
N ASP A 75 16.81 -14.29 -0.51
CA ASP A 75 16.31 -15.13 0.58
C ASP A 75 15.28 -16.17 0.08
N LEU A 76 14.87 -16.06 -1.18
CA LEU A 76 13.88 -16.94 -1.79
C LEU A 76 14.54 -18.12 -2.51
N PRO A 77 13.86 -19.29 -2.59
CA PRO A 77 14.33 -20.40 -3.41
C PRO A 77 14.54 -19.98 -4.87
N LYS A 78 15.60 -20.49 -5.51
CA LYS A 78 15.95 -20.17 -6.91
C LYS A 78 14.78 -20.38 -7.88
N VAL A 79 13.97 -21.42 -7.67
CA VAL A 79 12.78 -21.73 -8.46
C VAL A 79 11.77 -20.58 -8.37
N THR A 80 11.48 -20.10 -7.15
CA THR A 80 10.59 -18.97 -6.88
C THR A 80 11.13 -17.68 -7.51
N VAL A 81 12.43 -17.41 -7.37
CA VAL A 81 13.08 -16.25 -7.99
C VAL A 81 12.91 -16.26 -9.51
N ASN A 82 13.14 -17.40 -10.14
CA ASN A 82 12.98 -17.55 -11.59
C ASN A 82 11.52 -17.38 -12.04
N GLN A 83 10.57 -17.89 -11.26
CA GLN A 83 9.15 -17.68 -11.50
C GLN A 83 8.78 -16.20 -11.41
N ILE A 84 9.22 -15.50 -10.36
CA ILE A 84 9.00 -14.06 -10.18
C ILE A 84 9.56 -13.28 -11.37
N ARG A 85 10.79 -13.57 -11.81
CA ARG A 85 11.40 -12.91 -12.98
C ARG A 85 10.59 -13.10 -14.26
N ARG A 86 9.95 -14.25 -14.45
CA ARG A 86 9.06 -14.52 -15.58
C ARG A 86 7.71 -13.80 -15.47
N GLN A 87 7.20 -13.63 -14.25
CA GLN A 87 5.92 -12.95 -13.99
C GLN A 87 6.01 -11.43 -14.17
N ILE A 88 7.16 -10.80 -13.89
CA ILE A 88 7.33 -9.34 -13.96
C ILE A 88 7.02 -8.77 -15.36
N PRO A 89 7.61 -9.27 -16.47
CA PRO A 89 7.27 -8.78 -17.80
C PRO A 89 5.79 -8.92 -18.14
N HIS A 90 5.16 -10.04 -17.77
CA HIS A 90 3.76 -10.28 -18.04
C HIS A 90 2.86 -9.27 -17.31
N LEU A 91 3.13 -9.00 -16.03
CA LEU A 91 2.41 -7.96 -15.29
C LEU A 91 2.64 -6.56 -15.89
N TYR A 92 3.86 -6.27 -16.35
CA TYR A 92 4.14 -5.02 -17.03
C TYR A 92 3.35 -4.88 -18.34
N GLU A 93 3.26 -5.94 -19.15
CA GLU A 93 2.42 -5.98 -20.35
C GLU A 93 0.92 -5.81 -20.04
N MET A 94 0.46 -6.26 -18.87
CA MET A 94 -0.90 -6.02 -18.37
C MET A 94 -1.14 -4.57 -17.92
N GLY A 95 -0.11 -3.72 -17.89
CA GLY A 95 -0.21 -2.31 -17.55
C GLY A 95 0.13 -1.96 -16.10
N PHE A 96 0.60 -2.91 -15.29
CA PHE A 96 1.04 -2.63 -13.93
C PHE A 96 2.38 -1.91 -13.90
N ASP A 97 2.50 -0.90 -13.04
CA ASP A 97 3.80 -0.24 -12.81
C ASP A 97 4.74 -1.12 -11.95
N TYR A 98 6.02 -0.74 -11.85
CA TYR A 98 6.99 -1.54 -11.09
C TYR A 98 6.68 -1.62 -9.58
N LEU A 99 6.03 -0.61 -9.01
CA LEU A 99 5.67 -0.56 -7.60
C LEU A 99 4.49 -1.49 -7.34
N GLU A 100 3.47 -1.47 -8.20
CA GLU A 100 2.34 -2.40 -8.16
C GLU A 100 2.82 -3.84 -8.35
N ILE A 101 3.68 -4.09 -9.33
CA ILE A 101 4.31 -5.41 -9.54
C ILE A 101 5.03 -5.87 -8.28
N SER A 102 5.79 -5.00 -7.62
CA SER A 102 6.50 -5.34 -6.39
C SER A 102 5.56 -5.73 -5.25
N ARG A 103 4.41 -5.05 -5.15
CA ARG A 103 3.37 -5.30 -4.15
C ARG A 103 2.60 -6.60 -4.44
N ILE A 104 2.27 -6.85 -5.71
CA ILE A 104 1.59 -8.08 -6.18
C ILE A 104 2.48 -9.30 -5.93
N LEU A 105 3.78 -9.18 -6.20
CA LEU A 105 4.73 -10.29 -6.04
C LEU A 105 5.35 -10.35 -4.64
N GLU A 106 5.06 -9.37 -3.78
CA GLU A 106 5.58 -9.25 -2.42
C GLU A 106 7.12 -9.33 -2.37
N ILE A 107 7.76 -8.49 -3.19
CA ILE A 107 9.22 -8.34 -3.31
C ILE A 107 9.61 -6.88 -3.17
N ARG A 108 10.87 -6.58 -2.87
CA ARG A 108 11.34 -5.18 -2.86
C ARG A 108 11.16 -4.50 -4.23
N PRO A 109 10.73 -3.22 -4.27
CA PRO A 109 10.53 -2.45 -5.51
C PRO A 109 11.74 -2.45 -6.45
N LYS A 110 12.97 -2.44 -5.91
CA LYS A 110 14.21 -2.47 -6.70
C LYS A 110 14.28 -3.62 -7.71
N TYR A 111 13.73 -4.78 -7.36
CA TYR A 111 13.81 -5.98 -8.21
C TYR A 111 12.84 -5.90 -9.38
N ALA A 112 11.61 -5.42 -9.12
CA ALA A 112 10.62 -5.16 -10.15
C ALA A 112 11.13 -4.07 -11.11
N TYR A 113 11.64 -2.97 -10.56
CA TYR A 113 12.19 -1.85 -11.34
C TYR A 113 13.27 -2.30 -12.32
N ILE A 114 14.33 -2.99 -11.84
CA ILE A 114 15.45 -3.44 -12.69
C ILE A 114 14.95 -4.38 -13.78
N THR A 115 14.03 -5.29 -13.45
CA THR A 115 13.53 -6.29 -14.40
C THR A 115 12.68 -5.63 -15.48
N VAL A 116 11.78 -4.71 -15.11
CA VAL A 116 10.97 -3.94 -16.07
C VAL A 116 11.85 -3.07 -16.96
N PHE A 117 12.84 -2.38 -16.38
CA PHE A 117 13.78 -1.55 -17.13
C PHE A 117 14.54 -2.36 -18.21
N ASN A 118 15.10 -3.51 -17.82
CA ASN A 118 15.83 -4.37 -18.75
C ASN A 118 14.92 -4.96 -19.83
N TYR A 119 13.70 -5.35 -19.46
CA TYR A 119 12.71 -5.86 -20.41
C TYR A 119 12.31 -4.80 -21.44
N ARG A 120 12.04 -3.56 -21.00
CA ARG A 120 11.73 -2.44 -21.89
C ARG A 120 12.89 -2.17 -22.85
N LYS A 121 14.12 -2.10 -22.34
CA LYS A 121 15.32 -1.88 -23.16
C LYS A 121 15.51 -2.98 -24.21
N ALA A 122 15.26 -4.24 -23.85
CA ALA A 122 15.36 -5.36 -24.78
C ALA A 122 14.32 -5.27 -25.92
N ARG A 123 13.11 -4.75 -25.64
CA ARG A 123 12.07 -4.54 -26.66
C ARG A 123 12.33 -3.38 -27.60
N GLU A 124 13.00 -2.32 -27.12
CA GLU A 124 13.38 -1.17 -27.97
C GLU A 124 14.50 -1.54 -28.96
N LEU A 125 15.23 -2.63 -28.72
CA LEU A 125 16.33 -3.13 -29.55
C LEU A 125 15.93 -4.28 -30.49
N ALA A 126 14.68 -4.75 -30.42
CA ALA A 126 14.14 -5.88 -31.19
C ALA A 126 13.25 -5.40 -32.33
#